data_AF-A0A8H5IE92-F1
#
_entry.id   AF-A0A8H5IE92-F1
#
_cell.length_a   1.000
_cell.length_b   1.000
_cell.length_c   1.000
_cell.angle_alpha   90.00
_cell.angle_beta   90.00
_cell.angle_gamma   90.00
#
_symmetry.space_group_name_H-M   'P 1'
#
loop_
_entity.id
_entity.type
_entity.pdbx_description
1 polymer ?
#
loop_
_entity_poly.entity_id
_entity_poly.type
_entity_poly.pdbx_seq_one_letter_code
_entity_poly.pdbx_strand_id
1 'polypeptide(L)'
;MNDANSLPFQLDADFSEMADTEQKITLILTSFLSESQTITAPEAAAQIDNLFPHQPEKDGSKKSPGGFLAAFWDLAFQIAIQLDYQTQQMQKFISLIKALRDLPSTAILEDGKRLWQDLPDLSLFFTERWNQAGITNQATIPPKTIRRWINMNGLAAYLTIESLYGGGYRALESIKLGLENSSRREAQNIIDCFAPAAATWFILSSQQIYHMCRENALQDSSSRGHLWKGRSGFNLERWTFWRSRFIELANHSLATEELRVVFLEAETAMETVSE
;
A
#
# COMPACT_ATOMS: atom_id res chain seq x y z
N MET A 1 19.13 23.00 -23.90
CA MET A 1 19.41 21.81 -23.08
C MET A 1 18.05 21.29 -22.66
N ASN A 2 17.63 20.17 -23.25
CA ASN A 2 16.28 19.64 -23.06
C ASN A 2 16.23 18.83 -21.76
N ASP A 3 15.36 19.24 -20.83
CA ASP A 3 14.96 18.50 -19.63
C ASP A 3 14.09 17.28 -20.00
N ALA A 4 14.60 16.38 -20.85
CA ALA A 4 13.86 15.23 -21.36
C ALA A 4 14.04 13.95 -20.51
N ASN A 5 14.84 13.99 -19.44
CA ASN A 5 15.25 12.78 -18.70
C ASN A 5 14.86 12.74 -17.21
N SER A 6 14.08 13.69 -16.67
CA SER A 6 13.60 13.53 -15.29
C SER A 6 12.40 12.58 -15.27
N LEU A 7 12.58 11.38 -14.71
CA LEU A 7 11.45 10.51 -14.41
C LEU A 7 10.44 11.22 -13.49
N PRO A 8 9.13 11.00 -13.67
CA PRO A 8 8.10 11.66 -12.85
C PRO A 8 8.10 11.16 -11.40
N PHE A 9 8.78 10.06 -11.11
CA PHE A 9 8.86 9.43 -9.79
C PHE A 9 10.30 9.40 -9.30
N GLN A 10 10.48 9.56 -7.99
CA GLN A 10 11.80 9.42 -7.38
C GLN A 10 12.09 7.93 -7.11
N LEU A 11 13.18 7.43 -7.67
CA LEU A 11 13.68 6.07 -7.43
C LEU A 11 14.86 6.10 -6.45
N ASP A 12 15.13 4.95 -5.82
CA ASP A 12 16.24 4.78 -4.87
C ASP A 12 17.61 4.75 -5.58
N ALA A 13 17.66 4.27 -6.82
CA ALA A 13 18.84 4.29 -7.69
C ALA A 13 18.67 5.31 -8.84
N ASP A 14 19.79 5.87 -9.33
CA ASP A 14 19.75 6.70 -10.54
C ASP A 14 19.41 5.83 -11.76
N PHE A 15 18.52 6.32 -12.62
CA PHE A 15 18.06 5.59 -13.80
C PHE A 15 19.21 5.17 -14.72
N SER A 16 20.25 5.99 -14.82
CA SER A 16 21.43 5.69 -15.65
C SER A 16 22.31 4.56 -15.10
N GLU A 17 22.18 4.26 -13.80
CA GLU A 17 22.94 3.22 -13.09
C GLU A 17 22.16 1.91 -12.96
N MET A 18 20.85 1.93 -13.25
CA MET A 18 19.98 0.75 -13.22
C MET A 18 20.35 -0.25 -14.33
N ALA A 19 20.14 -1.53 -14.07
CA ALA A 19 20.30 -2.56 -15.09
C ALA A 19 19.29 -2.37 -16.25
N ASP A 20 19.62 -2.81 -17.46
CA ASP A 20 18.75 -2.68 -18.64
C ASP A 20 17.31 -3.17 -18.40
N THR A 21 17.14 -4.25 -17.62
CA THR A 21 15.83 -4.80 -17.28
C THR A 21 15.06 -3.86 -16.37
N GLU A 22 15.72 -3.30 -15.36
CA GLU A 22 15.12 -2.35 -14.42
C GLU A 22 14.72 -1.06 -15.14
N GLN A 23 15.57 -0.55 -16.04
CA GLN A 23 15.24 0.60 -16.88
C GLN A 23 13.98 0.34 -17.72
N LYS A 24 13.87 -0.84 -18.35
CA LYS A 24 12.68 -1.21 -19.14
C LYS A 24 11.42 -1.32 -18.27
N ILE A 25 11.52 -1.91 -17.08
CA ILE A 25 10.40 -1.99 -16.12
C ILE A 25 9.94 -0.57 -15.73
N THR A 26 10.88 0.29 -15.34
CA THR A 26 10.58 1.68 -14.98
C THR A 26 9.90 2.43 -16.12
N LEU A 27 10.40 2.29 -17.35
CA LEU A 27 9.78 2.91 -18.52
C LEU A 27 8.34 2.42 -18.70
N ILE A 28 8.07 1.11 -18.67
CA ILE A 28 6.70 0.58 -18.80
C ILE A 28 5.79 1.14 -17.70
N LEU A 29 6.22 1.11 -16.43
CA LEU A 29 5.43 1.58 -15.29
C LEU A 29 5.14 3.08 -15.38
N THR A 30 6.15 3.91 -15.64
CA THR A 30 5.99 5.36 -15.74
C THR A 30 5.14 5.77 -16.94
N SER A 31 5.34 5.12 -18.08
CA SER A 31 4.56 5.28 -19.30
C SER A 31 3.08 4.93 -19.04
N PHE A 32 2.83 3.80 -18.36
CA PHE A 32 1.49 3.34 -18.02
C PHE A 32 0.77 4.27 -17.05
N LEU A 33 1.49 4.79 -16.04
CA LEU A 33 0.91 5.66 -15.02
C LEU A 33 0.80 7.12 -15.48
N SER A 34 1.37 7.48 -16.63
CA SER A 34 1.20 8.80 -17.23
C SER A 34 -0.28 9.09 -17.56
N GLU A 35 -0.67 10.35 -17.43
CA GLU A 35 -1.99 10.85 -17.87
C GLU A 35 -2.07 11.01 -19.39
N SER A 36 -0.94 11.19 -20.06
CA SER A 36 -0.87 11.45 -21.50
C SER A 36 -0.92 10.18 -22.36
N GLN A 37 -0.76 9.01 -21.74
CA GLN A 37 -0.70 7.74 -22.46
C GLN A 37 -1.91 6.85 -22.20
N THR A 38 -2.30 6.15 -23.26
CA THR A 38 -3.51 5.32 -23.32
C THR A 38 -3.23 3.82 -23.26
N ILE A 39 -2.02 3.40 -22.86
CA ILE A 39 -1.76 1.97 -22.72
C ILE A 39 -2.64 1.39 -21.61
N THR A 40 -3.29 0.28 -21.93
CA THR A 40 -4.23 -0.40 -21.04
C THR A 40 -3.48 -1.29 -20.05
N ALA A 41 -4.13 -1.66 -18.93
CA ALA A 41 -3.52 -2.55 -17.95
C ALA A 41 -3.12 -3.93 -18.52
N PRO A 42 -3.91 -4.59 -19.40
CA PRO A 42 -3.50 -5.82 -20.06
C PRO A 42 -2.27 -5.64 -20.97
N GLU A 43 -2.17 -4.53 -21.70
CA GLU A 43 -1.01 -4.26 -22.55
C GLU A 43 0.25 -4.04 -21.72
N ALA A 44 0.15 -3.27 -20.62
CA ALA A 44 1.28 -3.06 -19.70
C ALA A 44 1.70 -4.38 -19.03
N ALA A 45 0.74 -5.20 -18.58
CA ALA A 45 1.00 -6.51 -18.01
C ALA A 45 1.71 -7.44 -19.00
N ALA A 46 1.25 -7.48 -20.26
CA ALA A 46 1.91 -8.24 -21.32
C ALA A 46 3.33 -7.73 -21.62
N GLN A 47 3.57 -6.42 -21.59
CA GLN A 47 4.92 -5.86 -21.75
C GLN A 47 5.85 -6.28 -20.60
N ILE A 48 5.37 -6.28 -19.36
CA ILE A 48 6.14 -6.75 -18.19
C ILE A 48 6.41 -8.25 -18.30
N ASP A 49 5.42 -9.06 -18.65
CA ASP A 49 5.57 -10.51 -18.84
C ASP A 49 6.60 -10.83 -19.95
N ASN A 50 6.59 -10.10 -21.06
CA ASN A 50 7.57 -10.26 -22.13
C ASN A 50 9.02 -9.97 -21.71
N LEU A 51 9.24 -9.24 -20.60
CA LEU A 51 10.58 -9.03 -20.04
C LEU A 51 11.00 -10.15 -19.08
N PHE A 52 10.07 -10.99 -18.63
CA PHE A 52 10.35 -12.05 -17.70
C PHE A 52 11.23 -13.13 -18.34
N PRO A 53 12.33 -13.56 -17.69
CA PRO A 53 13.19 -14.60 -18.23
C PRO A 53 12.55 -15.99 -18.06
N HIS A 54 11.62 -16.35 -18.97
CA HIS A 54 10.93 -17.65 -18.95
C HIS A 54 11.88 -18.87 -19.08
N GLN A 55 13.09 -18.66 -19.59
CA GLN A 55 14.15 -19.66 -19.63
C GLN A 55 15.46 -19.06 -19.11
N PRO A 56 16.27 -19.82 -18.36
CA PRO A 56 17.61 -19.38 -18.01
C PRO A 56 18.46 -19.23 -19.29
N GLU A 57 19.07 -18.06 -19.49
CA GLU A 57 20.02 -17.86 -20.60
C GLU A 57 21.23 -18.81 -20.47
N LYS A 58 21.70 -19.31 -21.62
CA LYS A 58 22.74 -20.35 -21.72
C LYS A 58 24.16 -19.88 -21.38
N ASP A 59 24.40 -18.58 -21.26
CA ASP A 59 25.75 -18.01 -21.21
C ASP A 59 26.30 -17.70 -19.80
N GLY A 60 25.54 -18.00 -18.75
CA GLY A 60 25.97 -17.80 -17.37
C GLY A 60 25.78 -16.36 -16.83
N SER A 61 25.31 -15.42 -17.65
CA SER A 61 24.93 -14.06 -17.23
C SER A 61 23.49 -14.02 -16.69
N LYS A 62 23.15 -14.89 -15.71
CA LYS A 62 21.74 -15.10 -15.30
C LYS A 62 21.04 -13.80 -14.87
N LYS A 63 20.14 -13.28 -15.72
CA LYS A 63 18.90 -12.64 -15.26
C LYS A 63 18.00 -13.75 -14.72
N SER A 64 18.07 -14.01 -13.42
CA SER A 64 17.24 -15.07 -12.81
C SER A 64 15.77 -14.62 -12.72
N PRO A 65 14.80 -15.54 -12.83
CA PRO A 65 13.40 -15.27 -12.53
C PRO A 65 13.18 -14.52 -11.20
N GLY A 66 13.88 -14.96 -10.14
CA GLY A 66 13.82 -14.29 -8.84
C GLY A 66 14.41 -12.88 -8.86
N GLY A 67 15.52 -12.66 -9.56
CA GLY A 67 16.11 -11.32 -9.72
C GLY A 67 15.19 -10.36 -10.49
N PHE A 68 14.50 -10.87 -11.52
CA PHE A 68 13.50 -10.10 -12.25
C PHE A 68 12.31 -9.72 -11.36
N LEU A 69 11.74 -10.68 -10.62
CA LEU A 69 10.60 -10.43 -9.73
C LEU A 69 10.98 -9.44 -8.62
N ALA A 70 12.19 -9.57 -8.06
CA ALA A 70 12.71 -8.64 -7.07
C ALA A 70 12.77 -7.21 -7.61
N ALA A 71 13.41 -7.03 -8.78
CA ALA A 71 13.48 -5.73 -9.45
C ALA A 71 12.09 -5.17 -9.77
N PHE A 72 11.18 -6.01 -10.28
CA PHE A 72 9.82 -5.60 -10.63
C PHE A 72 9.05 -5.10 -9.40
N TRP A 73 8.98 -5.89 -8.33
CA TRP A 73 8.19 -5.52 -7.16
C TRP A 73 8.76 -4.33 -6.41
N ASP A 74 10.09 -4.26 -6.30
CA ASP A 74 10.72 -3.13 -5.66
C ASP A 74 10.41 -1.82 -6.40
N LEU A 75 10.62 -1.77 -7.72
CA LEU A 75 10.31 -0.59 -8.54
C LEU A 75 8.81 -0.26 -8.54
N ALA A 76 7.96 -1.28 -8.65
CA ALA A 76 6.52 -1.11 -8.61
C ALA A 76 6.07 -0.43 -7.32
N PHE A 77 6.56 -0.85 -6.16
CA PHE A 77 6.20 -0.25 -4.88
C PHE A 77 6.90 1.08 -4.61
N GLN A 78 8.13 1.29 -5.07
CA GLN A 78 8.79 2.61 -5.05
C GLN A 78 7.93 3.66 -5.74
N ILE A 79 7.37 3.33 -6.90
CA ILE A 79 6.50 4.22 -7.68
C ILE A 79 5.13 4.33 -7.01
N ALA A 80 4.50 3.21 -6.64
CA ALA A 80 3.11 3.19 -6.19
C ALA A 80 2.88 4.03 -4.92
N ILE A 81 3.81 4.05 -3.97
CA ILE A 81 3.65 4.86 -2.74
C ILE A 81 3.72 6.38 -3.00
N GLN A 82 4.16 6.79 -4.18
CA GLN A 82 4.20 8.21 -4.58
C GLN A 82 2.87 8.65 -5.22
N LEU A 83 2.03 7.70 -5.62
CA LEU A 83 0.70 7.97 -6.16
C LEU A 83 -0.23 8.37 -5.02
N ASP A 84 -0.96 9.47 -5.18
CA ASP A 84 -2.07 9.78 -4.29
C ASP A 84 -3.12 8.67 -4.42
N TYR A 85 -3.48 8.06 -3.29
CA TYR A 85 -4.41 6.93 -3.27
C TYR A 85 -5.82 7.31 -3.76
N GLN A 86 -6.15 8.60 -3.79
CA GLN A 86 -7.45 9.09 -4.25
C GLN A 86 -7.51 9.29 -5.78
N THR A 87 -6.39 9.21 -6.49
CA THR A 87 -6.35 9.49 -7.93
C THR A 87 -6.53 8.26 -8.80
N GLN A 88 -6.85 8.47 -10.08
CA GLN A 88 -6.95 7.41 -11.07
C GLN A 88 -5.63 6.66 -11.29
N GLN A 89 -4.48 7.28 -11.01
CA GLN A 89 -3.17 6.64 -11.18
C GLN A 89 -3.01 5.46 -10.21
N MET A 90 -3.47 5.60 -8.96
CA MET A 90 -3.53 4.47 -8.02
C MET A 90 -4.42 3.36 -8.58
N GLN A 91 -5.60 3.71 -9.11
CA GLN A 91 -6.52 2.71 -9.71
C GLN A 91 -5.92 2.02 -10.94
N LYS A 92 -5.16 2.75 -11.77
CA LYS A 92 -4.39 2.17 -12.88
C LYS A 92 -3.37 1.17 -12.34
N PHE A 93 -2.60 1.52 -11.31
CA PHE A 93 -1.64 0.60 -10.69
C PHE A 93 -2.32 -0.69 -10.18
N ILE A 94 -3.43 -0.58 -9.46
CA ILE A 94 -4.20 -1.76 -9.01
C ILE A 94 -4.67 -2.60 -10.19
N SER A 95 -5.15 -1.96 -11.26
CA SER A 95 -5.59 -2.63 -12.48
C SER A 95 -4.46 -3.38 -13.18
N LEU A 96 -3.22 -2.86 -13.13
CA LEU A 96 -2.04 -3.58 -13.63
C LEU A 96 -1.78 -4.85 -12.83
N ILE A 97 -1.85 -4.81 -11.50
CA ILE A 97 -1.64 -6.01 -10.68
C ILE A 97 -2.72 -7.07 -10.95
N LYS A 98 -3.98 -6.64 -11.14
CA LYS A 98 -5.07 -7.52 -11.57
C LYS A 98 -4.79 -8.12 -12.95
N ALA A 99 -4.38 -7.30 -13.92
CA ALA A 99 -4.06 -7.75 -15.26
C ALA A 99 -2.91 -8.75 -15.29
N LEU A 100 -1.86 -8.55 -14.47
CA LEU A 100 -0.79 -9.54 -14.27
C LEU A 100 -1.35 -10.84 -13.73
N ARG A 101 -2.10 -10.81 -12.62
CA ARG A 101 -2.72 -12.00 -12.03
C ARG A 101 -3.59 -12.77 -13.03
N ASP A 102 -4.28 -12.06 -13.90
CA ASP A 102 -5.22 -12.64 -14.85
C ASP A 102 -4.54 -13.08 -16.18
N LEU A 103 -3.21 -12.91 -16.33
CA LEU A 103 -2.46 -13.41 -17.49
C LEU A 103 -2.59 -14.94 -17.60
N PRO A 104 -2.66 -15.49 -18.83
CA PRO A 104 -2.76 -16.94 -19.05
C PRO A 104 -1.41 -17.67 -18.90
N SER A 105 -0.48 -17.15 -18.08
CA SER A 105 0.86 -17.72 -17.95
C SER A 105 0.81 -19.14 -17.39
N THR A 106 1.51 -20.07 -18.04
CA THR A 106 1.65 -21.46 -17.58
C THR A 106 2.98 -21.71 -16.87
N ALA A 107 3.81 -20.67 -16.74
CA ALA A 107 5.10 -20.78 -16.08
C ALA A 107 4.94 -21.05 -14.58
N ILE A 108 5.69 -22.03 -14.08
CA ILE A 108 5.76 -22.40 -12.67
C ILE A 108 7.17 -22.10 -12.19
N LEU A 109 7.28 -21.34 -11.09
CA LEU A 109 8.55 -21.00 -10.46
C LEU A 109 9.13 -22.19 -9.69
N GLU A 110 10.40 -22.10 -9.29
CA GLU A 110 11.10 -23.16 -8.55
C GLU A 110 10.42 -23.51 -7.22
N ASP A 111 9.70 -22.57 -6.61
CA ASP A 111 8.94 -22.77 -5.37
C ASP A 111 7.51 -23.29 -5.59
N GLY A 112 7.15 -23.62 -6.84
CA GLY A 112 5.85 -24.17 -7.22
C GLY A 112 4.74 -23.14 -7.44
N LYS A 113 5.01 -21.84 -7.23
CA LYS A 113 4.04 -20.78 -7.53
C LYS A 113 3.88 -20.59 -9.03
N ARG A 114 2.65 -20.31 -9.47
CA ARG A 114 2.36 -19.93 -10.85
C ARG A 114 2.70 -18.47 -11.06
N LEU A 115 3.45 -18.20 -12.13
CA LEU A 115 3.91 -16.87 -12.48
C LEU A 115 2.71 -15.93 -12.67
N TRP A 116 2.72 -14.82 -11.94
CA TRP A 116 1.65 -13.83 -11.86
C TRP A 116 0.35 -14.26 -11.17
N GLN A 117 -0.23 -15.46 -11.43
CA GLN A 117 -1.51 -15.81 -10.80
C GLN A 117 -1.42 -15.89 -9.27
N ASP A 118 -0.27 -16.33 -8.75
CA ASP A 118 -0.03 -16.41 -7.31
C ASP A 118 0.71 -15.17 -6.77
N LEU A 119 0.94 -14.14 -7.62
CA LEU A 119 1.64 -12.89 -7.30
C LEU A 119 2.91 -13.13 -6.46
N PRO A 120 3.87 -13.93 -6.96
CA PRO A 120 5.04 -14.35 -6.20
C PRO A 120 5.81 -13.14 -5.69
N ASP A 121 6.23 -13.18 -4.42
CA ASP A 121 7.02 -12.14 -3.74
C ASP A 121 6.35 -10.77 -3.52
N LEU A 122 5.10 -10.56 -3.98
CA LEU A 122 4.35 -9.33 -3.73
C LEU A 122 4.32 -8.97 -2.24
N SER A 123 3.94 -9.93 -1.38
CA SER A 123 3.83 -9.71 0.08
C SER A 123 5.20 -9.42 0.72
N LEU A 124 6.27 -10.03 0.20
CA LEU A 124 7.64 -9.84 0.68
C LEU A 124 8.08 -8.40 0.42
N PHE A 125 8.05 -7.96 -0.83
CA PHE A 125 8.50 -6.62 -1.23
C PHE A 125 7.60 -5.51 -0.67
N PHE A 126 6.29 -5.75 -0.56
CA PHE A 126 5.41 -4.80 0.11
C PHE A 126 5.78 -4.66 1.60
N THR A 127 6.11 -5.77 2.27
CA THR A 127 6.57 -5.77 3.66
C THR A 127 7.92 -5.09 3.83
N GLU A 128 8.86 -5.30 2.92
CA GLU A 128 10.14 -4.60 2.92
C GLU A 128 9.96 -3.10 2.78
N ARG A 129 9.17 -2.65 1.80
CA ARG A 129 8.86 -1.23 1.60
C ARG A 129 8.17 -0.62 2.82
N TRP A 130 7.27 -1.37 3.45
CA TRP A 130 6.62 -0.96 4.69
C TRP A 130 7.63 -0.75 5.83
N ASN A 131 8.58 -1.66 6.00
CA ASN A 131 9.59 -1.58 7.04
C ASN A 131 10.59 -0.46 6.77
N GLN A 132 10.98 -0.24 5.52
CA GLN A 132 11.87 0.84 5.10
C GLN A 132 11.31 2.23 5.37
N ALA A 133 9.98 2.40 5.40
CA ALA A 133 9.37 3.68 5.75
C ALA A 133 9.77 4.15 7.17
N GLY A 134 10.11 3.22 8.09
CA GLY A 134 10.68 3.52 9.40
C GLY A 134 9.88 4.51 10.24
N ILE A 135 8.56 4.58 10.03
CA ILE A 135 7.71 5.71 10.46
C ILE A 135 7.64 5.85 11.99
N THR A 136 7.74 4.74 12.72
CA THR A 136 7.67 4.68 14.17
C THR A 136 8.99 5.00 14.87
N ASN A 137 10.10 5.09 14.13
CA ASN A 137 11.44 5.30 14.67
C ASN A 137 11.88 6.77 14.61
N GLN A 138 11.01 7.67 14.16
CA GLN A 138 11.31 9.07 13.90
C GLN A 138 10.63 9.96 14.94
N ALA A 139 11.39 10.87 15.57
CA ALA A 139 10.84 11.85 16.50
C ALA A 139 9.91 12.85 15.77
N THR A 140 10.33 13.29 14.58
CA THR A 140 9.56 14.14 13.67
C THR A 140 9.54 13.49 12.30
N ILE A 141 8.35 13.37 11.71
CA ILE A 141 8.17 12.73 10.41
C ILE A 141 8.09 13.81 9.32
N PRO A 142 8.93 13.78 8.28
CA PRO A 142 8.85 14.74 7.18
C PRO A 142 7.51 14.66 6.42
N PRO A 143 6.91 15.78 5.95
CA PRO A 143 5.62 15.77 5.26
C PRO A 143 5.53 14.83 4.06
N LYS A 144 6.63 14.70 3.30
CA LYS A 144 6.72 13.76 2.17
C LYS A 144 6.61 12.30 2.63
N THR A 145 7.24 11.96 3.76
CA THR A 145 7.19 10.63 4.37
C THR A 145 5.78 10.34 4.90
N ILE A 146 5.13 11.33 5.52
CA ILE A 146 3.72 11.25 5.94
C ILE A 146 2.83 10.92 4.73
N ARG A 147 2.96 11.67 3.63
CA ARG A 147 2.17 11.46 2.42
C ARG A 147 2.36 10.05 1.86
N ARG A 148 3.61 9.60 1.71
CA ARG A 148 3.93 8.24 1.24
C ARG A 148 3.37 7.15 2.15
N TRP A 149 3.39 7.37 3.46
CA TRP A 149 2.81 6.44 4.44
C TRP A 149 1.29 6.31 4.28
N ILE A 150 0.59 7.44 4.12
CA ILE A 150 -0.86 7.45 3.87
C ILE A 150 -1.18 6.75 2.53
N ASN A 151 -0.43 7.07 1.47
CA ASN A 151 -0.59 6.44 0.16
C ASN A 151 -0.34 4.93 0.20
N MET A 152 0.66 4.48 0.96
CA MET A 152 0.95 3.05 1.14
C MET A 152 -0.18 2.33 1.89
N ASN A 153 -0.84 2.99 2.84
CA ASN A 153 -2.04 2.46 3.49
C ASN A 153 -3.23 2.38 2.51
N GLY A 154 -3.41 3.39 1.66
CA GLY A 154 -4.42 3.37 0.59
C GLY A 154 -4.17 2.24 -0.41
N LEU A 155 -2.92 2.06 -0.85
CA LEU A 155 -2.51 0.95 -1.69
C LEU A 155 -2.82 -0.40 -1.03
N ALA A 156 -2.45 -0.59 0.24
CA ALA A 156 -2.74 -1.81 0.98
C ALA A 156 -4.26 -2.07 1.08
N ALA A 157 -5.07 -1.03 1.30
CA ALA A 157 -6.51 -1.15 1.34
C ALA A 157 -7.09 -1.61 0.00
N TYR A 158 -6.70 -1.00 -1.12
CA TYR A 158 -7.15 -1.44 -2.45
C TYR A 158 -6.73 -2.88 -2.77
N LEU A 159 -5.47 -3.24 -2.50
CA LEU A 159 -5.00 -4.62 -2.71
C LEU A 159 -5.79 -5.62 -1.85
N THR A 160 -6.23 -5.21 -0.66
CA THR A 160 -7.06 -6.04 0.23
C THR A 160 -8.48 -6.20 -0.32
N ILE A 161 -9.12 -5.11 -0.76
CA ILE A 161 -10.46 -5.13 -1.37
C ILE A 161 -10.48 -6.06 -2.60
N GLU A 162 -9.42 -6.02 -3.41
CA GLU A 162 -9.29 -6.83 -4.63
C GLU A 162 -8.79 -8.26 -4.37
N SER A 163 -8.63 -8.66 -3.10
CA SER A 163 -8.10 -9.97 -2.69
C SER A 163 -6.73 -10.31 -3.30
N LEU A 164 -5.91 -9.28 -3.53
CA LEU A 164 -4.53 -9.39 -4.02
C LEU A 164 -3.50 -9.46 -2.88
N TYR A 165 -3.90 -9.06 -1.67
CA TYR A 165 -3.02 -8.99 -0.50
C TYR A 165 -3.81 -9.22 0.80
N GLY A 166 -3.23 -9.99 1.72
CA GLY A 166 -3.79 -10.23 3.06
C GLY A 166 -3.56 -9.04 4.01
N GLY A 167 -4.23 -7.91 3.78
CA GLY A 167 -3.94 -6.65 4.49
C GLY A 167 -4.44 -6.53 5.92
N GLY A 168 -5.19 -7.50 6.46
CA GLY A 168 -5.82 -7.40 7.78
C GLY A 168 -4.86 -7.05 8.92
N TYR A 169 -3.66 -7.64 8.95
CA TYR A 169 -2.65 -7.30 9.96
C TYR A 169 -2.14 -5.85 9.82
N ARG A 170 -1.92 -5.38 8.58
CA ARG A 170 -1.47 -4.00 8.29
C ARG A 170 -2.54 -2.98 8.63
N ALA A 171 -3.80 -3.29 8.35
CA ALA A 171 -4.94 -2.49 8.79
C ALA A 171 -4.97 -2.38 10.31
N LEU A 172 -4.91 -3.50 11.04
CA LEU A 172 -4.96 -3.51 12.50
C LEU A 172 -3.81 -2.72 13.13
N GLU A 173 -2.57 -2.89 12.66
CA GLU A 173 -1.42 -2.12 13.14
C GLU A 173 -1.57 -0.62 12.87
N SER A 174 -2.06 -0.23 11.69
CA SER A 174 -2.23 1.19 11.34
C SER A 174 -3.34 1.86 12.14
N ILE A 175 -4.46 1.16 12.32
CA ILE A 175 -5.58 1.59 13.17
C ILE A 175 -5.13 1.72 14.62
N LYS A 176 -4.38 0.75 15.15
CA LYS A 176 -3.75 0.83 16.48
C LYS A 176 -2.89 2.08 16.61
N LEU A 177 -1.99 2.33 15.66
CA LEU A 177 -1.07 3.47 15.71
C LEU A 177 -1.84 4.80 15.75
N GLY A 178 -2.88 4.94 14.92
CA GLY A 178 -3.65 6.17 14.79
C GLY A 178 -4.70 6.41 15.89
N LEU A 179 -5.38 5.36 16.35
CA LEU A 179 -6.59 5.52 17.17
C LEU A 179 -6.43 5.05 18.60
N GLU A 180 -5.48 4.15 18.89
CA GLU A 180 -5.35 3.52 20.21
C GLU A 180 -4.19 4.06 21.04
N ASN A 181 -3.59 5.18 20.61
CA ASN A 181 -2.53 5.85 21.34
C ASN A 181 -2.89 7.32 21.65
N SER A 182 -2.47 7.83 22.81
CA SER A 182 -2.65 9.22 23.25
C SER A 182 -1.38 9.84 23.86
N SER A 183 -0.20 9.48 23.37
CA SER A 183 1.05 10.08 23.88
C SER A 183 1.09 11.57 23.53
N ARG A 184 1.14 12.45 24.54
CA ARG A 184 1.27 13.91 24.32
C ARG A 184 2.51 14.26 23.49
N ARG A 185 3.59 13.47 23.63
CA ARG A 185 4.84 13.68 22.88
C ARG A 185 4.69 13.33 21.40
N GLU A 186 3.74 12.46 21.07
CA GLU A 186 3.50 11.97 19.70
C GLU A 186 2.19 12.52 19.12
N ALA A 187 1.50 13.43 19.83
CA ALA A 187 0.18 13.92 19.45
C ALA A 187 0.17 14.51 18.02
N GLN A 188 1.22 15.24 17.64
CA GLN A 188 1.35 15.76 16.27
C GLN A 188 1.52 14.62 15.24
N ASN A 189 2.37 13.62 15.51
CA ASN A 189 2.55 12.48 14.60
C ASN A 189 1.26 11.63 14.49
N ILE A 190 0.51 11.50 15.59
CA ILE A 190 -0.80 10.84 15.57
C ILE A 190 -1.75 11.62 14.65
N ILE A 191 -1.89 12.93 14.85
CA ILE A 191 -2.83 13.77 14.09
C ILE A 191 -2.43 13.87 12.60
N ASP A 192 -1.16 14.09 12.29
CA ASP A 192 -0.73 14.36 10.91
C ASP A 192 -0.49 13.09 10.10
N CYS A 193 -0.13 11.97 10.75
CA CYS A 193 0.36 10.78 10.06
C CYS A 193 -0.44 9.51 10.38
N PHE A 194 -0.53 9.11 11.65
CA PHE A 194 -1.07 7.80 11.98
C PHE A 194 -2.60 7.75 11.90
N ALA A 195 -3.30 8.77 12.39
CA ALA A 195 -4.75 8.85 12.31
C ALA A 195 -5.24 8.98 10.86
N PRO A 196 -4.63 9.79 9.97
CA PRO A 196 -5.02 9.83 8.56
C PRO A 196 -4.76 8.50 7.85
N ALA A 197 -3.65 7.82 8.16
CA ALA A 197 -3.39 6.48 7.62
C ALA A 197 -4.43 5.44 8.09
N ALA A 198 -4.88 5.51 9.34
CA ALA A 198 -5.99 4.71 9.84
C ALA A 198 -7.31 5.08 9.14
N ALA A 199 -7.60 6.36 8.97
CA ALA A 199 -8.79 6.87 8.27
C ALA A 199 -8.89 6.30 6.86
N THR A 200 -7.78 6.22 6.12
CA THR A 200 -7.74 5.63 4.78
C THR A 200 -8.29 4.21 4.72
N TRP A 201 -8.03 3.36 5.72
CA TRP A 201 -8.59 2.01 5.76
C TRP A 201 -10.12 2.00 5.90
N PHE A 202 -10.67 2.90 6.72
CA PHE A 202 -12.12 2.99 6.88
C PHE A 202 -12.78 3.64 5.67
N ILE A 203 -12.23 4.73 5.13
CA ILE A 203 -12.77 5.39 3.94
C ILE A 203 -12.85 4.42 2.75
N LEU A 204 -11.80 3.61 2.53
CA LEU A 204 -11.74 2.72 1.37
C LEU A 204 -12.37 1.34 1.61
N SER A 205 -12.20 0.78 2.80
CA SER A 205 -12.47 -0.64 3.08
C SER A 205 -13.31 -0.88 4.33
N SER A 206 -14.15 0.09 4.72
CA SER A 206 -15.06 0.01 5.88
C SER A 206 -15.81 -1.33 5.95
N GLN A 207 -16.36 -1.78 4.81
CA GLN A 207 -17.09 -3.05 4.72
C GLN A 207 -16.23 -4.26 5.08
N GLN A 208 -15.00 -4.33 4.56
CA GLN A 208 -14.06 -5.42 4.87
C GLN A 208 -13.58 -5.38 6.32
N ILE A 209 -13.30 -4.18 6.86
CA ILE A 209 -12.93 -4.03 8.27
C ILE A 209 -14.08 -4.45 9.19
N TYR A 210 -15.32 -4.05 8.88
CA TYR A 210 -16.50 -4.44 9.64
C TYR A 210 -16.76 -5.94 9.58
N HIS A 211 -16.58 -6.56 8.41
CA HIS A 211 -16.64 -8.02 8.26
C HIS A 211 -15.62 -8.71 9.18
N MET A 212 -14.36 -8.27 9.17
CA MET A 212 -13.33 -8.78 10.08
C MET A 212 -13.71 -8.58 11.55
N CYS A 213 -14.37 -7.48 11.92
CA CYS A 213 -14.88 -7.25 13.27
C CYS A 213 -15.99 -8.23 13.65
N ARG A 214 -16.91 -8.54 12.74
CA ARG A 214 -17.98 -9.53 12.96
C ARG A 214 -17.45 -10.94 13.12
N GLU A 215 -16.44 -11.31 12.33
CA GLU A 215 -15.79 -12.63 12.41
C GLU A 215 -14.81 -12.75 13.57
N ASN A 216 -14.56 -11.64 14.27
CA ASN A 216 -13.50 -11.50 15.25
C ASN A 216 -12.13 -11.92 14.72
N ALA A 217 -11.75 -11.48 13.52
CA ALA A 217 -10.47 -11.86 12.91
C ALA A 217 -9.26 -11.44 13.76
N LEU A 218 -8.16 -12.21 13.67
CA LEU A 218 -6.88 -11.94 14.34
C LEU A 218 -6.96 -11.87 15.89
N GLN A 219 -7.79 -12.69 16.55
CA GLN A 219 -7.90 -12.69 18.02
C GLN A 219 -6.58 -13.03 18.74
N ASP A 220 -5.71 -13.80 18.09
CA ASP A 220 -4.39 -14.20 18.56
C ASP A 220 -3.33 -13.09 18.41
N SER A 221 -3.65 -12.03 17.67
CA SER A 221 -2.76 -10.89 17.51
C SER A 221 -2.56 -10.14 18.84
N SER A 222 -1.30 -9.85 19.17
CA SER A 222 -0.95 -8.97 20.28
C SER A 222 -1.09 -7.48 19.93
N SER A 223 -1.55 -7.16 18.71
CA SER A 223 -1.70 -5.78 18.22
C SER A 223 -2.81 -5.02 18.96
N ARG A 224 -2.40 -4.18 19.92
CA ARG A 224 -3.24 -3.20 20.63
C ARG A 224 -2.44 -2.01 21.12
N GLY A 225 -3.07 -0.84 21.11
CA GLY A 225 -2.57 0.38 21.73
C GLY A 225 -3.08 0.50 23.17
N HIS A 226 -2.53 1.46 23.90
CA HIS A 226 -2.79 1.58 25.33
C HIS A 226 -4.17 2.12 25.68
N LEU A 227 -4.85 2.81 24.77
CA LEU A 227 -6.21 3.29 24.98
C LEU A 227 -7.24 2.17 24.91
N TRP A 228 -7.00 1.14 24.10
CA TRP A 228 -7.91 0.00 23.98
C TRP A 228 -7.72 -0.98 25.13
N LYS A 229 -8.80 -1.23 25.88
CA LYS A 229 -8.79 -2.13 27.07
C LYS A 229 -9.53 -3.45 26.85
N GLY A 230 -10.18 -3.62 25.70
CA GLY A 230 -10.92 -4.83 25.36
C GLY A 230 -10.04 -5.93 24.75
N ARG A 231 -10.70 -6.86 24.05
CA ARG A 231 -10.05 -8.04 23.45
C ARG A 231 -9.17 -7.70 22.25
N SER A 232 -8.16 -8.55 22.03
CA SER A 232 -7.29 -8.51 20.85
C SER A 232 -8.05 -8.73 19.54
N GLY A 233 -7.39 -8.40 18.41
CA GLY A 233 -7.96 -8.57 17.07
C GLY A 233 -9.05 -7.57 16.72
N PHE A 234 -9.73 -7.83 15.61
CA PHE A 234 -10.92 -7.11 15.19
C PHE A 234 -12.11 -7.58 16.04
N ASN A 235 -12.97 -6.67 16.48
CA ASN A 235 -14.24 -7.00 17.12
C ASN A 235 -15.17 -5.76 17.13
N LEU A 236 -16.47 -5.98 17.29
CA LEU A 236 -17.48 -4.91 17.22
C LEU A 236 -17.34 -3.86 18.33
N GLU A 237 -16.90 -4.23 19.53
CA GLU A 237 -16.65 -3.24 20.59
C GLU A 237 -15.50 -2.30 20.19
N ARG A 238 -14.45 -2.88 19.59
CA ARG A 238 -13.27 -2.14 19.10
C ARG A 238 -13.62 -1.25 17.91
N TRP A 239 -14.55 -1.69 17.04
CA TRP A 239 -15.14 -0.88 15.98
C TRP A 239 -15.80 0.39 16.53
N THR A 240 -16.70 0.26 17.50
CA THR A 240 -17.37 1.40 18.13
C THR A 240 -16.36 2.34 18.80
N PHE A 241 -15.34 1.78 19.46
CA PHE A 241 -14.24 2.56 20.01
C PHE A 241 -13.51 3.34 18.91
N TRP A 242 -13.06 2.71 17.82
CA TRP A 242 -12.36 3.40 16.73
C TRP A 242 -13.19 4.52 16.12
N ARG A 243 -14.49 4.30 15.94
CA ARG A 243 -15.42 5.34 15.46
C ARG A 243 -15.41 6.56 16.39
N SER A 244 -15.54 6.35 17.70
CA SER A 244 -15.50 7.47 18.66
C SER A 244 -14.16 8.20 18.66
N ARG A 245 -13.04 7.49 18.41
CA ARG A 245 -11.71 8.10 18.29
C ARG A 245 -11.63 9.10 17.16
N PHE A 246 -12.24 8.84 16.00
CA PHE A 246 -12.25 9.82 14.90
C PHE A 246 -12.99 11.11 15.26
N ILE A 247 -14.11 11.02 15.99
CA ILE A 247 -14.84 12.19 16.50
C ILE A 247 -13.95 13.01 17.43
N GLU A 248 -13.24 12.35 18.36
CA GLU A 248 -12.32 13.03 19.27
C GLU A 248 -11.15 13.70 18.53
N LEU A 249 -10.59 13.03 17.52
CA LEU A 249 -9.50 13.56 16.71
C LEU A 249 -9.94 14.74 15.84
N ALA A 250 -11.15 14.72 15.28
CA ALA A 250 -11.73 15.84 14.54
C ALA A 250 -11.90 17.10 15.43
N ASN A 251 -12.18 16.91 16.72
CA ASN A 251 -12.29 18.01 17.69
C ASN A 251 -10.95 18.39 18.33
N HIS A 252 -9.85 17.73 17.96
CA HIS A 252 -8.55 17.99 18.56
C HIS A 252 -7.97 19.33 18.10
N SER A 253 -7.36 20.07 19.03
CA SER A 253 -6.81 21.41 18.76
C SER A 253 -5.70 21.45 17.70
N LEU A 254 -4.98 20.34 17.51
CA LEU A 254 -3.91 20.21 16.50
C LEU A 254 -4.44 19.84 15.11
N ALA A 255 -5.69 19.41 14.97
CA ALA A 255 -6.23 19.03 13.66
C ALA A 255 -6.43 20.27 12.78
N THR A 256 -5.88 20.24 11.56
CA THR A 256 -6.22 21.23 10.52
C THR A 256 -7.62 20.95 9.99
N GLU A 257 -8.22 21.91 9.29
CA GLU A 257 -9.57 21.74 8.74
C GLU A 257 -9.65 20.55 7.77
N GLU A 258 -8.61 20.37 6.96
CA GLU A 258 -8.51 19.24 6.03
C GLU A 258 -8.49 17.90 6.78
N LEU A 259 -7.76 17.81 7.90
CA LEU A 259 -7.72 16.60 8.71
C LEU A 259 -9.04 16.34 9.43
N ARG A 260 -9.75 17.39 9.87
CA ARG A 260 -11.10 17.23 10.44
C ARG A 260 -12.04 16.58 9.43
N VAL A 261 -12.02 17.04 8.18
CA VAL A 261 -12.82 16.45 7.11
C VAL A 261 -12.49 14.97 6.92
N VAL A 262 -11.20 14.61 6.85
CA VAL A 262 -10.77 13.20 6.70
C VAL A 262 -11.26 12.32 7.86
N PHE A 263 -11.18 12.81 9.10
CA PHE A 263 -11.63 12.03 10.26
C PHE A 263 -13.15 11.86 10.29
N LEU A 264 -13.91 12.90 9.95
CA LEU A 264 -15.37 12.83 9.86
C LEU A 264 -15.83 11.94 8.69
N GLU A 265 -15.10 11.94 7.57
CA GLU A 265 -15.36 11.05 6.44
C GLU A 265 -15.17 9.58 6.83
N ALA A 266 -14.09 9.27 7.55
CA ALA A 266 -13.86 7.92 8.07
C ALA A 266 -14.95 7.48 9.06
N GLU A 267 -15.36 8.38 9.96
CA GLU A 267 -16.47 8.14 10.90
C GLU A 267 -17.79 7.86 10.17
N THR A 268 -18.11 8.65 9.14
CA THR A 268 -19.32 8.48 8.33
C THR A 268 -19.30 7.17 7.54
N ALA A 269 -18.14 6.80 6.98
CA ALA A 269 -17.95 5.52 6.29
C ALA A 269 -18.12 4.33 7.24
N MET A 270 -17.73 4.47 8.50
CA MET A 270 -17.99 3.46 9.53
C MET A 270 -19.48 3.38 9.86
N GLU A 271 -20.15 4.52 10.08
CA GLU A 271 -21.57 4.51 10.43
C GLU A 271 -22.43 3.86 9.35
N THR A 272 -22.21 4.23 8.10
CA THR A 272 -22.95 3.73 6.92
C THR A 272 -22.93 2.21 6.80
N VAL A 273 -21.86 1.55 7.26
CA VAL A 273 -21.70 0.08 7.19
C VAL A 273 -22.32 -0.64 8.39
N SER A 274 -22.48 0.06 9.52
CA SER A 274 -23.04 -0.52 10.75
C SER A 274 -24.55 -0.32 10.93
N GLU A 275 -25.17 0.55 10.13
CA GLU A 275 -26.63 0.67 9.97
C GLU A 275 -27.24 -0.50 9.18
#